data_AF-A0A9J7LA35-F1
#
_entry.id   AF-A0A9J7LA35-F1
#
_cell.length_a   1.000
_cell.length_b   1.000
_cell.length_c   1.000
_cell.angle_alpha   90.00
_cell.angle_beta   90.00
_cell.angle_gamma   90.00
#
_symmetry.space_group_name_H-M   'P 1'
#
loop_
_entity.id
_entity.type
_entity.pdbx_description
1 polymer ?
#
loop_
_entity_poly.entity_id
_entity_poly.type
_entity_poly.pdbx_seq_one_letter_code
_entity_poly.pdbx_strand_id
1 'polypeptide(L)'
;MYTASAIGPALGFLLGALCISYYVDINWLDYTNVEMTQKDPRWVGAWWAGFLLCALFLVLCALPILAFPATLPKVLRMEKTYHLTAEGTEEEGDGSTLQNEGITHMSFGKKLRDIPHAVMSLCTNVPYLCISLCATMELSVVTGFITFVPKFLESQFGVSASEANLLTGVVIIPSAGGGILLGGYIMNRLKLDLKGAAQWSLVSAVVSLICLATLFTVGCHTINIGGLTIPYSDSPNFDHQAPSEFTANCNLHCDCAIHSYSPVCGSDGITYFSPCHAGCHKVTNFLWDGQTTKYNYTDCSCVAVVSVETINTKKYRIEEQKLRYGGHVITGKCHRDCGTLAPFLVFLFIVTFITCCAQVPAMMVTLRSVKKEERPFALGIQFVLFRTLGEYCL
;
A
#
# COMPACT_ATOMS: atom_id res chain seq x y z
N MET A 1 15.46 15.09 -11.17
CA MET A 1 14.02 15.06 -11.50
C MET A 1 13.35 13.80 -10.98
N TYR A 2 13.75 12.58 -11.36
CA TYR A 2 13.12 11.33 -10.87
C TYR A 2 13.17 11.13 -9.34
N THR A 3 14.26 11.55 -8.69
CA THR A 3 14.33 11.54 -7.21
C THR A 3 13.32 12.48 -6.57
N ALA A 4 12.98 13.61 -7.21
CA ALA A 4 11.94 14.51 -6.73
C ALA A 4 10.54 13.91 -6.89
N SER A 5 10.32 13.10 -7.93
CA SER A 5 9.07 12.34 -8.11
C SER A 5 8.83 11.29 -7.01
N ALA A 6 9.90 10.77 -6.39
CA ALA A 6 9.80 9.83 -5.26
C ALA A 6 9.45 10.51 -3.93
N ILE A 7 9.68 11.82 -3.78
CA ILE A 7 9.36 12.59 -2.57
C ILE A 7 7.85 12.78 -2.40
N GLY A 8 7.10 12.86 -3.51
CA GLY A 8 5.63 13.02 -3.46
C GLY A 8 4.93 11.88 -2.72
N PRO A 9 5.09 10.62 -3.14
CA PRO A 9 4.54 9.47 -2.42
C PRO A 9 4.99 9.40 -0.97
N ALA A 10 6.25 9.78 -0.69
CA ALA A 10 6.80 9.79 0.65
C ALA A 10 6.06 10.73 1.61
N LEU A 11 5.87 11.98 1.17
CA LEU A 11 5.10 12.97 1.91
C LEU A 11 3.62 12.57 2.00
N GLY A 12 3.09 11.92 0.96
CA GLY A 12 1.72 11.41 0.94
C GLY A 12 1.46 10.36 2.03
N PHE A 13 2.33 9.36 2.17
CA PHE A 13 2.19 8.34 3.23
C PHE A 13 2.31 8.93 4.63
N LEU A 14 3.28 9.85 4.84
CA LEU A 14 3.45 10.52 6.13
C LEU A 14 2.23 11.39 6.46
N LEU A 15 1.76 12.19 5.50
CA LEU A 15 0.57 13.02 5.67
C LEU A 15 -0.68 12.16 5.92
N GLY A 16 -0.82 11.04 5.21
CA GLY A 16 -1.90 10.08 5.40
C GLY A 16 -1.89 9.45 6.79
N ALA A 17 -0.73 9.02 7.28
CA ALA A 17 -0.56 8.50 8.64
C ALA A 17 -0.96 9.57 9.69
N LEU A 18 -0.50 10.80 9.53
CA LEU A 18 -0.87 11.92 10.41
C LEU A 18 -2.37 12.23 10.37
N CYS A 19 -2.99 12.28 9.19
CA CYS A 19 -4.42 12.58 9.07
C CYS A 19 -5.29 11.47 9.67
N ILE A 20 -4.93 10.20 9.44
CA ILE A 20 -5.66 9.04 9.98
C ILE A 20 -5.47 8.89 11.50
N SER A 21 -4.42 9.51 12.04
CA SER A 21 -4.17 9.54 13.49
C SER A 21 -5.21 10.33 14.29
N TYR A 22 -5.99 11.20 13.63
CA TYR A 22 -7.13 11.92 14.20
C TYR A 22 -8.44 11.26 13.78
N TYR A 23 -9.46 11.30 14.66
CA TYR A 23 -10.78 10.74 14.38
C TYR A 23 -11.50 11.56 13.29
N VAL A 24 -12.34 10.90 12.48
CA VAL A 24 -13.02 11.49 11.33
C VAL A 24 -13.88 12.71 11.67
N ASP A 25 -14.58 12.68 12.80
CA ASP A 25 -15.49 13.74 13.25
C ASP A 25 -14.78 14.71 14.19
N ILE A 26 -13.86 15.49 13.62
CA ILE A 26 -13.14 16.54 14.33
C ILE A 26 -14.16 17.58 14.84
N ASN A 27 -14.26 17.76 16.16
CA ASN A 27 -15.12 18.73 16.86
C ASN A 27 -16.64 18.52 16.78
N TRP A 28 -17.13 17.41 16.23
CA TRP A 28 -18.59 17.10 16.22
C TRP A 28 -19.02 16.19 17.38
N LEU A 29 -18.10 15.37 17.90
CA LEU A 29 -18.27 14.56 19.10
C LEU A 29 -17.00 14.69 19.97
N ASP A 30 -17.17 14.98 21.26
CA ASP A 30 -16.10 14.80 22.25
C ASP A 30 -15.86 13.29 22.43
N TYR A 31 -15.00 12.72 21.58
CA TYR A 31 -14.55 11.32 21.69
C TYR A 31 -13.75 11.07 22.98
N THR A 32 -13.34 12.11 23.69
CA THR A 32 -12.80 12.07 25.06
C THR A 32 -13.81 11.51 26.06
N ASN A 33 -15.11 11.76 25.86
CA ASN A 33 -16.16 11.21 26.71
C ASN A 33 -16.50 9.74 26.38
N VAL A 34 -16.01 9.21 25.24
CA VAL A 34 -16.25 7.83 24.79
C VAL A 34 -14.94 7.02 24.66
N GLU A 35 -13.80 7.61 25.06
CA GLU A 35 -12.45 6.99 25.14
C GLU A 35 -12.10 6.03 23.99
N MET A 36 -12.35 6.45 22.74
CA MET A 36 -12.00 5.66 21.55
C MET A 36 -10.53 5.84 21.19
N THR A 37 -9.83 4.75 20.86
CA THR A 37 -8.43 4.76 20.44
C THR A 37 -8.23 4.26 19.02
N GLN A 38 -7.06 4.53 18.43
CA GLN A 38 -6.69 4.13 17.07
C GLN A 38 -6.70 2.62 16.79
N LYS A 39 -6.75 1.80 17.85
CA LYS A 39 -6.85 0.33 17.75
C LYS A 39 -8.29 -0.18 17.85
N ASP A 40 -9.24 0.69 18.23
CA ASP A 40 -10.67 0.36 18.24
C ASP A 40 -11.14 0.17 16.78
N PRO A 41 -11.84 -0.92 16.45
CA PRO A 41 -12.35 -1.11 15.09
C PRO A 41 -13.35 -0.06 14.63
N ARG A 42 -13.94 0.71 15.54
CA ARG A 42 -14.80 1.85 15.21
C ARG A 42 -14.01 3.10 14.81
N TRP A 43 -12.69 3.08 14.98
CA TRP A 43 -11.83 4.20 14.61
C TRP A 43 -11.75 4.33 13.10
N VAL A 44 -12.38 5.39 12.59
CA VAL A 44 -12.19 5.87 11.22
C VAL A 44 -11.37 7.14 11.32
N GLY A 45 -10.17 7.12 10.75
CA GLY A 45 -9.30 8.30 10.74
C GLY A 45 -9.84 9.40 9.82
N ALA A 46 -9.37 10.64 10.00
CA ALA A 46 -9.75 11.80 9.19
C ALA A 46 -9.16 11.75 7.77
N TRP A 47 -9.62 10.78 6.98
CA TRP A 47 -9.17 10.50 5.61
C TRP A 47 -9.34 11.70 4.66
N TRP A 48 -10.31 12.59 4.94
CA TRP A 48 -10.59 13.77 4.14
C TRP A 48 -9.57 14.90 4.34
N ALA A 49 -8.92 14.98 5.51
CA ALA A 49 -8.09 16.12 5.90
C ALA A 49 -6.87 16.29 4.99
N GLY A 50 -6.27 15.18 4.54
CA GLY A 50 -5.14 15.21 3.62
C GLY A 50 -5.45 15.89 2.30
N PHE A 51 -6.66 15.70 1.74
CA PHE A 51 -7.07 16.33 0.49
C PHE A 51 -7.16 17.85 0.62
N LEU A 52 -7.66 18.36 1.75
CA LEU A 52 -7.76 19.80 1.99
C LEU A 52 -6.38 20.44 2.13
N LEU A 53 -5.46 19.78 2.85
CA LEU A 53 -4.07 20.25 2.98
C LEU A 53 -3.34 20.26 1.64
N CYS A 54 -3.48 19.19 0.84
CA CYS A 54 -2.93 19.15 -0.51
C CYS A 54 -3.54 20.21 -1.43
N ALA A 55 -4.86 20.44 -1.37
CA ALA A 55 -5.53 21.47 -2.15
C ALA A 55 -5.04 22.87 -1.79
N LEU A 56 -4.90 23.17 -0.50
CA LEU A 56 -4.34 24.44 -0.03
C LEU A 56 -2.90 24.63 -0.55
N PHE A 57 -2.07 23.60 -0.45
CA PHE A 57 -0.69 23.66 -0.95
C PHE A 57 -0.64 23.89 -2.47
N LEU A 58 -1.49 23.21 -3.24
CA LEU A 58 -1.60 23.42 -4.69
C LEU A 58 -2.02 24.84 -5.05
N VAL A 59 -2.98 25.43 -4.31
CA VAL A 59 -3.38 26.83 -4.50
C VAL A 59 -2.22 27.77 -4.21
N LEU A 60 -1.49 27.55 -3.12
CA LEU A 60 -0.30 28.34 -2.78
C LEU A 60 0.81 28.23 -3.84
N CYS A 61 1.01 27.04 -4.43
CA CYS A 61 1.94 26.83 -5.54
C CYS A 61 1.44 27.44 -6.86
N ALA A 62 0.13 27.54 -7.07
CA ALA A 62 -0.44 28.15 -8.28
C ALA A 62 -0.21 29.67 -8.33
N LEU A 63 -0.23 30.36 -7.18
CA LEU A 63 -0.01 31.81 -7.10
C LEU A 63 1.30 32.30 -7.78
N PRO A 64 2.49 31.73 -7.49
CA PRO A 64 3.72 32.14 -8.17
C PRO A 64 3.76 31.70 -9.64
N ILE A 65 3.07 30.61 -10.02
CA ILE A 65 2.97 30.20 -11.43
C ILE A 65 2.13 31.20 -12.23
N LEU A 66 1.05 31.73 -11.64
CA LEU A 66 0.23 32.78 -12.26
C LEU A 66 0.98 34.11 -12.41
N ALA A 67 2.02 34.34 -11.59
CA ALA A 67 2.89 35.50 -11.72
C ALA A 67 3.90 35.39 -12.88
N PHE A 68 4.01 34.23 -13.55
CA PHE A 68 4.85 34.11 -14.74
C PHE A 68 4.18 34.80 -15.95
N PRO A 69 4.94 35.59 -16.72
CA PRO A 69 4.42 36.20 -17.95
C PRO A 69 4.05 35.11 -18.96
N ALA A 70 2.91 35.28 -19.63
CA ALA A 70 2.38 34.33 -20.62
C ALA A 70 3.37 34.01 -21.75
N THR A 71 4.32 34.91 -22.01
CA THR A 71 5.42 34.71 -22.95
C THR A 71 6.74 34.95 -22.25
N LEU A 72 7.59 33.92 -22.19
CA LEU A 72 8.97 34.06 -21.77
C LEU A 72 9.72 34.97 -22.77
N PRO A 73 10.43 36.02 -22.32
CA PRO A 73 11.14 36.96 -23.21
C PRO A 73 12.14 36.28 -24.16
N LYS A 74 12.66 35.11 -23.78
CA LYS A 74 13.58 34.31 -24.60
C LYS A 74 12.92 33.70 -25.84
N VAL A 75 11.63 33.33 -25.76
CA VAL A 75 10.89 32.75 -26.88
C VAL A 75 10.59 33.83 -27.92
N LEU A 76 10.16 35.03 -27.48
CA LEU A 76 9.98 36.19 -28.34
C LEU A 76 11.30 36.63 -29.01
N ARG A 77 12.44 36.49 -28.32
CA ARG A 77 13.75 36.78 -28.89
C ARG A 77 14.12 35.76 -29.98
N MET A 78 13.93 34.46 -29.71
CA MET A 78 14.22 33.41 -30.69
C MET A 78 13.29 33.47 -31.90
N GLU A 79 11.99 33.73 -31.69
CA GLU A 79 11.00 33.88 -32.76
C GLU A 79 11.33 35.09 -33.65
N LYS A 80 11.67 36.24 -33.04
CA LYS A 80 12.16 37.40 -33.79
C LYS A 80 13.45 37.08 -34.55
N THR A 81 14.44 36.45 -33.92
CA THR A 81 15.69 36.07 -34.60
C THR A 81 15.42 35.12 -35.76
N TYR A 82 14.51 34.15 -35.62
CA TYR A 82 14.14 33.20 -36.68
C TYR A 82 13.47 33.89 -37.87
N HIS A 83 12.52 34.81 -37.62
CA HIS A 83 11.86 35.58 -38.67
C HIS A 83 12.82 36.53 -39.40
N LEU A 84 13.72 37.19 -38.65
CA LEU A 84 14.76 38.05 -39.23
C LEU A 84 15.78 37.28 -40.10
N THR A 85 16.09 36.02 -39.76
CA THR A 85 16.93 35.16 -40.61
C THR A 85 16.17 34.57 -41.80
N ALA A 86 14.85 34.40 -41.72
CA ALA A 86 14.04 33.85 -42.79
C ALA A 86 13.72 34.87 -43.91
N GLU A 87 13.63 36.16 -43.59
CA GLU A 87 13.41 37.24 -44.57
C GLU A 87 14.70 37.73 -45.27
N GLY A 88 15.88 37.29 -44.80
CA GLY A 88 17.19 37.76 -45.29
C GLY A 88 17.96 36.82 -46.21
N THR A 89 17.40 35.68 -46.62
CA THR A 89 18.14 34.66 -47.39
C THR A 89 17.30 34.12 -48.56
N GLU A 90 17.03 34.98 -49.54
CA GLU A 90 16.79 34.57 -50.93
C GLU A 90 17.95 35.10 -51.77
N GLU A 91 19.14 34.52 -51.63
CA GLU A 91 20.22 34.61 -52.63
C GLU A 91 21.21 33.45 -52.46
N GLU A 92 21.67 32.94 -53.59
CA GLU A 92 22.32 31.65 -53.86
C GLU A 92 23.51 31.27 -52.95
N GLY A 93 23.69 29.96 -52.66
CA GLY A 93 24.97 29.46 -52.16
C GLY A 93 24.98 28.08 -51.49
N ASP A 94 26.01 27.31 -51.84
CA ASP A 94 26.35 25.91 -51.54
C ASP A 94 26.58 25.57 -50.04
N GLY A 95 26.68 24.27 -49.76
CA GLY A 95 26.57 23.59 -48.46
C GLY A 95 27.39 24.12 -47.27
N SER A 96 26.80 24.00 -46.08
CA SER A 96 27.48 23.38 -44.93
C SER A 96 26.53 23.12 -43.76
N THR A 97 26.61 21.90 -43.26
CA THR A 97 25.93 21.36 -42.08
C THR A 97 26.39 22.12 -40.82
N LEU A 98 25.59 23.07 -40.34
CA LEU A 98 25.73 23.61 -38.98
C LEU A 98 24.59 23.09 -38.10
N GLN A 99 24.91 22.00 -37.42
CA GLN A 99 24.11 21.35 -36.40
C GLN A 99 23.99 22.28 -35.19
N ASN A 100 22.87 22.99 -35.07
CA ASN A 100 22.61 23.85 -33.92
C ASN A 100 21.79 23.08 -32.87
N GLU A 101 22.46 22.69 -31.79
CA GLU A 101 21.86 22.17 -30.57
C GLU A 101 21.06 23.27 -29.86
N GLY A 102 19.73 23.21 -29.93
CA GLY A 102 18.89 24.14 -29.20
C GLY A 102 17.42 23.90 -29.47
N ILE A 103 16.75 23.26 -28.50
CA ILE A 103 15.30 23.01 -28.46
C ILE A 103 14.85 22.13 -29.63
N THR A 104 14.78 20.82 -29.40
CA THR A 104 14.05 19.86 -30.23
C THR A 104 12.67 20.42 -30.54
N HIS A 105 12.51 21.00 -31.73
CA HIS A 105 11.22 21.30 -32.31
C HIS A 105 10.53 19.94 -32.44
N MET A 106 9.55 19.64 -31.58
CA MET A 106 8.67 18.49 -31.75
C MET A 106 8.00 18.66 -33.12
N SER A 107 8.52 17.97 -34.13
CA SER A 107 7.88 17.90 -35.45
C SER A 107 6.54 17.15 -35.36
N PHE A 108 6.37 16.39 -34.28
CA PHE A 108 5.16 15.65 -33.98
C PHE A 108 4.09 16.53 -33.34
N GLY A 109 2.93 16.65 -34.00
CA GLY A 109 1.79 17.44 -33.52
C GLY A 109 1.33 18.58 -34.44
N LYS A 110 2.01 18.83 -35.58
CA LYS A 110 1.51 19.81 -36.57
C LYS A 110 0.24 19.33 -37.28
N LYS A 111 0.00 18.01 -37.34
CA LYS A 111 -1.24 17.41 -37.86
C LYS A 111 -1.67 16.27 -36.94
N LEU A 112 -2.90 16.32 -36.43
CA LEU A 112 -3.52 15.27 -35.60
C LEU A 112 -3.54 13.90 -36.28
N ARG A 113 -3.44 13.89 -37.61
CA ARG A 113 -3.43 12.71 -38.47
C ARG A 113 -2.11 11.91 -38.43
N ASP A 114 -1.03 12.50 -37.92
CA ASP A 114 0.27 11.81 -37.79
C ASP A 114 0.37 10.98 -36.49
N ILE A 115 -0.55 11.22 -35.53
CA ILE A 115 -0.68 10.51 -34.26
C ILE A 115 -0.84 8.99 -34.44
N PRO A 116 -1.87 8.49 -35.17
CA PRO A 116 -2.06 7.04 -35.33
C PRO A 116 -0.89 6.36 -36.04
N HIS A 117 -0.24 7.04 -36.98
CA HIS A 117 0.92 6.48 -37.68
C HIS A 117 2.12 6.30 -36.74
N ALA A 118 2.42 7.28 -35.87
CA ALA A 118 3.50 7.09 -34.90
C ALA A 118 3.15 6.06 -33.82
N VAL A 119 1.89 6.02 -33.34
CA VAL A 119 1.47 4.96 -32.41
C VAL A 119 1.71 3.59 -33.04
N MET A 120 1.30 3.41 -34.29
CA MET A 120 1.53 2.16 -35.02
C MET A 120 3.03 1.86 -35.17
N SER A 121 3.85 2.87 -35.48
CA SER A 121 5.31 2.72 -35.59
C SER A 121 5.94 2.30 -34.26
N LEU A 122 5.48 2.86 -33.14
CA LEU A 122 5.94 2.48 -31.79
C LEU A 122 5.47 1.07 -31.41
N CYS A 123 4.21 0.72 -31.65
CA CYS A 123 3.68 -0.61 -31.38
C CYS A 123 4.35 -1.70 -32.24
N THR A 124 4.82 -1.37 -33.44
CA THR A 124 5.56 -2.29 -34.32
C THR A 124 7.01 -2.48 -33.85
N ASN A 125 7.53 -1.59 -33.00
CA ASN A 125 8.88 -1.67 -32.47
C ASN A 125 8.95 -2.68 -31.30
N VAL A 126 9.31 -3.92 -31.63
CA VAL A 126 9.36 -5.07 -30.73
C VAL A 126 10.07 -4.78 -29.38
N PRO A 127 11.32 -4.26 -29.34
CA PRO A 127 11.99 -4.00 -28.07
C PRO A 127 11.28 -2.93 -27.21
N TYR A 128 10.67 -1.92 -27.82
CA TYR A 128 9.87 -0.92 -27.10
C TYR A 128 8.59 -1.53 -26.51
N LEU A 129 7.89 -2.37 -27.29
CA LEU A 129 6.67 -3.02 -26.83
C LEU A 129 6.96 -3.99 -25.67
N CYS A 130 8.00 -4.83 -25.80
CA CYS A 130 8.38 -5.77 -24.75
C CYS A 130 8.76 -5.08 -23.43
N ILE A 131 9.58 -4.01 -23.48
CA ILE A 131 9.96 -3.30 -22.25
C ILE A 131 8.76 -2.56 -21.65
N SER A 132 7.86 -2.02 -22.49
CA SER A 132 6.65 -1.34 -22.03
C SER A 132 5.70 -2.31 -21.33
N LEU A 133 5.48 -3.50 -21.89
CA LEU A 133 4.66 -4.55 -21.26
C LEU A 133 5.28 -5.04 -19.95
N CYS A 134 6.60 -5.30 -19.93
CA CYS A 134 7.30 -5.70 -18.71
C CYS A 134 7.16 -4.66 -17.60
N ALA A 135 7.41 -3.38 -17.92
CA ALA A 135 7.28 -2.29 -16.97
C ALA A 135 5.83 -2.09 -16.51
N THR A 136 4.85 -2.37 -17.38
CA THR A 136 3.42 -2.30 -17.03
C THR A 136 3.05 -3.39 -16.01
N MET A 137 3.49 -4.62 -16.24
CA MET A 137 3.26 -5.73 -15.30
C MET A 137 3.98 -5.50 -13.97
N GLU A 138 5.19 -4.94 -13.99
CA GLU A 138 5.90 -4.59 -12.77
C GLU A 138 5.17 -3.50 -11.98
N LEU A 139 4.70 -2.45 -12.66
CA LEU A 139 3.96 -1.36 -12.03
C LEU A 139 2.58 -1.78 -11.49
N SER A 140 1.89 -2.71 -12.15
CA SER A 140 0.60 -3.22 -11.63
C SER A 140 0.81 -3.99 -10.33
N VAL A 141 1.82 -4.87 -10.27
CA VAL A 141 2.19 -5.59 -9.04
C VAL A 141 2.55 -4.61 -7.93
N VAL A 142 3.39 -3.61 -8.22
CA VAL A 142 3.80 -2.58 -7.25
C VAL A 142 2.59 -1.78 -6.75
N THR A 143 1.68 -1.38 -7.64
CA THR A 143 0.52 -0.57 -7.27
C THR A 143 -0.42 -1.34 -6.34
N GLY A 144 -0.78 -2.58 -6.71
CA GLY A 144 -1.62 -3.43 -5.86
C GLY A 144 -0.99 -3.70 -4.50
N PHE A 145 0.31 -3.98 -4.50
CA PHE A 145 1.02 -4.25 -3.27
C PHE A 145 1.06 -3.01 -2.36
N ILE A 146 1.42 -1.83 -2.88
CA ILE A 146 1.44 -0.58 -2.10
C ILE A 146 0.05 -0.26 -1.52
N THR A 147 -1.04 -0.52 -2.24
CA THR A 147 -2.40 -0.26 -1.74
C THR A 147 -2.82 -1.20 -0.62
N PHE A 148 -2.41 -2.47 -0.66
CA PHE A 148 -2.88 -3.47 0.30
C PHE A 148 -1.92 -3.73 1.46
N VAL A 149 -0.64 -3.36 1.37
CA VAL A 149 0.34 -3.58 2.45
C VAL A 149 -0.09 -2.99 3.79
N PRO A 150 -0.59 -1.74 3.91
CA PRO A 150 -1.04 -1.21 5.20
C PRO A 150 -2.16 -2.06 5.79
N LYS A 151 -3.13 -2.47 4.97
CA LYS A 151 -4.24 -3.33 5.41
C LYS A 151 -3.80 -4.74 5.77
N PHE A 152 -2.81 -5.27 5.06
CA PHE A 152 -2.16 -6.52 5.41
C PHE A 152 -1.48 -6.40 6.78
N LEU A 153 -0.77 -5.29 7.04
CA LEU A 153 -0.13 -5.05 8.34
C LEU A 153 -1.17 -4.97 9.47
N GLU A 154 -2.25 -4.19 9.28
CA GLU A 154 -3.37 -4.10 10.23
C GLU A 154 -4.00 -5.47 10.53
N SER A 155 -4.28 -6.25 9.48
CA SER A 155 -5.00 -7.51 9.61
C SER A 155 -4.13 -8.65 10.15
N GLN A 156 -2.89 -8.75 9.67
CA GLN A 156 -2.00 -9.88 9.98
C GLN A 156 -1.19 -9.65 11.25
N PHE A 157 -0.79 -8.42 11.53
CA PHE A 157 0.06 -8.10 12.68
C PHE A 157 -0.68 -7.32 13.78
N GLY A 158 -1.94 -6.92 13.56
CA GLY A 158 -2.77 -6.29 14.59
C GLY A 158 -2.30 -4.88 14.98
N VAL A 159 -1.49 -4.24 14.14
CA VAL A 159 -1.09 -2.84 14.31
C VAL A 159 -2.26 -1.90 13.96
N SER A 160 -2.27 -0.69 14.50
CA SER A 160 -3.28 0.32 14.14
C SER A 160 -3.10 0.79 12.68
N ALA A 161 -4.15 1.36 12.09
CA ALA A 161 -4.10 1.90 10.72
C ALA A 161 -3.03 3.00 10.56
N SER A 162 -2.82 3.82 11.59
CA SER A 162 -1.77 4.85 11.59
C SER A 162 -0.37 4.23 11.63
N GLU A 163 -0.13 3.27 12.54
CA GLU A 163 1.15 2.56 12.62
C GLU A 163 1.48 1.80 11.33
N ALA A 164 0.48 1.14 10.73
CA ALA A 164 0.64 0.42 9.47
C ALA A 164 1.06 1.35 8.31
N ASN A 165 0.39 2.50 8.17
CA ASN A 165 0.73 3.49 7.16
C ASN A 165 2.12 4.10 7.39
N LEU A 166 2.47 4.38 8.65
CA LEU A 166 3.79 4.89 9.01
C LEU A 166 4.90 3.88 8.68
N LEU A 167 4.74 2.61 9.09
CA LEU A 167 5.72 1.56 8.81
C LEU A 167 5.88 1.33 7.31
N THR A 168 4.77 1.31 6.57
CA THR A 168 4.77 1.18 5.11
C THR A 168 5.56 2.33 4.47
N GLY A 169 5.30 3.57 4.88
CA GLY A 169 6.05 4.73 4.41
C GLY A 169 7.54 4.63 4.73
N VAL A 170 7.89 4.43 6.00
CA VAL A 170 9.29 4.38 6.47
C VAL A 170 10.08 3.25 5.80
N VAL A 171 9.45 2.15 5.39
CA VAL A 171 10.12 1.05 4.68
C VAL A 171 10.23 1.33 3.18
N ILE A 172 9.12 1.66 2.51
CA ILE A 172 9.05 1.73 1.05
C ILE A 172 9.80 2.96 0.49
N ILE A 173 9.78 4.09 1.20
CA ILE A 173 10.39 5.34 0.72
C ILE A 173 11.93 5.21 0.59
N PRO A 174 12.67 4.86 1.65
CA PRO A 174 14.12 4.72 1.54
C PRO A 174 14.54 3.54 0.66
N SER A 175 13.77 2.45 0.64
CA SER A 175 14.06 1.33 -0.27
C SER A 175 13.91 1.74 -1.74
N ALA A 176 12.84 2.48 -2.09
CA ALA A 176 12.63 2.97 -3.43
C ALA A 176 13.71 3.98 -3.85
N GLY A 177 14.01 4.96 -3.00
CA GLY A 177 15.06 5.94 -3.24
C GLY A 177 16.44 5.28 -3.40
N GLY A 178 16.79 4.37 -2.49
CA GLY A 178 18.05 3.61 -2.54
C GLY A 178 18.14 2.73 -3.77
N GLY A 179 17.06 2.04 -4.13
CA GLY A 179 17.00 1.17 -5.31
C GLY A 179 17.18 1.93 -6.61
N ILE A 180 16.46 3.06 -6.79
CA ILE A 180 16.60 3.92 -7.98
C ILE A 180 18.03 4.44 -8.11
N LEU A 181 18.63 4.91 -7.00
CA LEU A 181 20.01 5.39 -6.99
C LEU A 181 21.00 4.28 -7.35
N LEU A 182 20.83 3.08 -6.78
CA LEU A 182 21.67 1.94 -7.09
C LEU A 182 21.51 1.49 -8.55
N GLY A 183 20.30 1.43 -9.07
CA GLY A 183 20.02 1.12 -10.48
C GLY A 183 20.69 2.12 -11.43
N GLY A 184 20.66 3.41 -11.09
CA GLY A 184 21.39 4.46 -11.82
C GLY A 184 22.90 4.32 -11.71
N TYR A 185 23.43 3.99 -10.52
CA TYR A 185 24.84 3.75 -10.31
C TYR A 185 25.36 2.54 -11.11
N ILE A 186 24.62 1.43 -11.11
CA ILE A 186 24.93 0.22 -11.89
C ILE A 186 24.97 0.55 -13.38
N MET A 187 23.96 1.28 -13.88
CA MET A 187 23.89 1.71 -15.28
C MET A 187 25.12 2.54 -15.69
N ASN A 188 25.53 3.47 -14.82
CA ASN A 188 26.66 4.37 -15.08
C ASN A 188 28.01 3.65 -15.00
N ARG A 189 28.21 2.78 -14.00
CA ARG A 189 29.49 2.10 -13.75
C ARG A 189 29.76 0.96 -14.70
N LEU A 190 28.77 0.10 -14.94
CA LEU A 190 28.91 -1.04 -15.83
C LEU A 190 28.76 -0.66 -17.32
N LYS A 191 28.39 0.60 -17.60
CA LYS A 191 28.12 1.11 -18.95
C LYS A 191 27.28 0.12 -19.76
N LEU A 192 26.18 -0.34 -19.16
CA LEU A 192 25.36 -1.39 -19.75
C LEU A 192 24.85 -0.97 -21.12
N ASP A 193 25.10 -1.85 -22.09
CA ASP A 193 24.58 -1.69 -23.43
C ASP A 193 23.07 -1.98 -23.46
N LEU A 194 22.36 -1.66 -24.55
CA LEU A 194 20.89 -1.80 -24.63
C LEU A 194 20.42 -3.21 -24.21
N LYS A 195 21.11 -4.23 -24.70
CA LYS A 195 20.83 -5.64 -24.37
C LYS A 195 21.10 -5.94 -22.89
N GLY A 196 22.19 -5.43 -22.33
CA GLY A 196 22.53 -5.63 -20.92
C GLY A 196 21.54 -4.95 -19.98
N ALA A 197 21.09 -3.74 -20.32
CA ALA A 197 20.07 -3.02 -19.56
C ALA A 197 18.71 -3.73 -19.59
N ALA A 198 18.30 -4.26 -20.75
CA ALA A 198 17.08 -5.04 -20.88
C ALA A 198 17.14 -6.37 -20.10
N GLN A 199 18.26 -7.09 -20.18
CA GLN A 199 18.49 -8.31 -19.40
C GLN A 199 18.47 -8.03 -17.90
N TRP A 200 19.12 -6.96 -17.44
CA TRP A 200 19.11 -6.56 -16.04
C TRP A 200 17.70 -6.25 -15.54
N SER A 201 16.92 -5.50 -16.31
CA SER A 201 15.53 -5.17 -15.99
C SER A 201 14.68 -6.44 -15.85
N LEU A 202 14.83 -7.38 -16.79
CA LEU A 202 14.11 -8.66 -16.76
C LEU A 202 14.50 -9.52 -15.55
N VAL A 203 15.80 -9.65 -15.27
CA VAL A 203 16.29 -10.43 -14.11
C VAL A 203 15.77 -9.82 -12.82
N SER A 204 15.83 -8.49 -12.69
CA SER A 204 15.33 -7.77 -11.52
C SER A 204 13.82 -7.95 -11.33
N ALA A 205 13.03 -7.93 -12.41
CA ALA A 205 11.60 -8.18 -12.37
C ALA A 205 11.27 -9.62 -11.95
N VAL A 206 11.98 -10.62 -12.49
CA VAL A 206 11.78 -12.04 -12.13
C VAL A 206 12.16 -12.29 -10.67
N VAL A 207 13.29 -11.76 -10.20
CA VAL A 207 13.70 -11.87 -8.80
C VAL A 207 12.68 -11.19 -7.88
N SER A 208 12.21 -9.99 -8.24
CA SER A 208 11.18 -9.28 -7.48
C SER A 208 9.90 -10.09 -7.38
N LEU A 209 9.44 -10.70 -8.49
CA LEU A 209 8.24 -11.54 -8.51
C LEU A 209 8.37 -12.76 -7.60
N ILE A 210 9.51 -13.46 -7.65
CA ILE A 210 9.77 -14.62 -6.79
C ILE A 210 9.78 -14.20 -5.32
N CYS A 211 10.48 -13.13 -4.98
CA CYS A 211 10.53 -12.65 -3.61
C CYS A 211 9.15 -12.16 -3.13
N LEU A 212 8.36 -11.52 -4.00
CA LEU A 212 6.99 -11.10 -3.67
C LEU A 212 6.05 -12.29 -3.46
N ALA A 213 6.21 -13.38 -4.22
CA ALA A 213 5.49 -14.63 -3.96
C ALA A 213 5.83 -15.22 -2.58
N THR A 214 7.10 -15.14 -2.14
CA THR A 214 7.51 -15.62 -0.81
C THR A 214 7.03 -14.72 0.34
N LEU A 215 6.67 -13.45 0.11
CA LEU A 215 6.08 -12.60 1.16
C LEU A 215 4.77 -13.19 1.71
N PHE A 216 4.00 -13.90 0.87
CA PHE A 216 2.75 -14.53 1.28
C PHE A 216 2.92 -15.73 2.21
N THR A 217 4.11 -16.33 2.26
CA THR A 217 4.40 -17.43 3.20
C THR A 217 4.83 -16.92 4.57
N VAL A 218 5.33 -15.68 4.65
CA VAL A 218 5.74 -15.03 5.90
C VAL A 218 4.52 -14.34 6.51
N GLY A 219 3.72 -15.13 7.21
CA GLY A 219 2.54 -14.66 7.94
C GLY A 219 2.62 -14.92 9.43
N CYS A 220 1.55 -14.58 10.13
CA CYS A 220 1.31 -15.00 11.50
C CYS A 220 0.03 -15.84 11.54
N HIS A 221 -0.07 -16.81 12.46
CA HIS A 221 -1.23 -17.70 12.57
C HIS A 221 -2.54 -16.92 12.68
N THR A 222 -3.49 -17.18 11.77
CA THR A 222 -4.80 -16.51 11.71
C THR A 222 -5.44 -16.38 13.09
N ILE A 223 -6.06 -15.23 13.37
CA ILE A 223 -6.73 -14.98 14.65
C ILE A 223 -7.82 -16.03 14.83
N ASN A 224 -7.81 -16.72 15.97
CA ASN A 224 -8.87 -17.65 16.31
C ASN A 224 -10.12 -16.84 16.66
N ILE A 225 -11.06 -16.78 15.71
CA ILE A 225 -12.37 -16.16 15.91
C ILE A 225 -13.41 -17.26 16.14
N GLY A 226 -14.07 -17.22 17.30
CA GLY A 226 -15.17 -18.14 17.63
C GLY A 226 -16.31 -18.05 16.61
N GLY A 227 -16.73 -19.19 16.05
CA GLY A 227 -17.78 -19.29 15.03
C GLY A 227 -17.33 -18.98 13.59
N LEU A 228 -16.06 -18.61 13.38
CA LEU A 228 -15.53 -18.31 12.04
C LEU A 228 -14.29 -19.16 11.71
N THR A 229 -13.25 -19.05 12.53
CA THR A 229 -11.99 -19.79 12.34
C THR A 229 -11.96 -21.07 13.16
N ILE A 230 -12.63 -21.06 14.31
CA ILE A 230 -12.80 -22.21 15.17
C ILE A 230 -14.27 -22.35 15.58
N PRO A 231 -14.84 -23.57 15.59
CA PRO A 231 -16.20 -23.77 16.07
C PRO A 231 -16.29 -23.50 17.58
N TYR A 232 -17.46 -23.09 18.04
CA TYR A 232 -17.75 -23.05 19.48
C TYR A 232 -17.70 -24.48 20.05
N SER A 233 -17.09 -24.64 21.22
CA SER A 233 -16.80 -25.94 21.84
C SER A 233 -18.03 -26.79 22.19
N ASP A 234 -19.23 -26.19 22.20
CA ASP A 234 -20.50 -26.85 22.53
C ASP A 234 -21.32 -27.31 21.31
N SER A 235 -20.75 -27.29 20.10
CA SER A 235 -21.45 -27.78 18.91
C SER A 235 -21.29 -29.31 18.80
N PRO A 236 -22.36 -30.13 18.97
CA PRO A 236 -22.23 -31.59 19.07
C PRO A 236 -21.93 -32.29 17.74
N ASN A 237 -21.92 -31.56 16.62
CA ASN A 237 -21.84 -32.15 15.29
C ASN A 237 -20.60 -31.63 14.56
N PHE A 238 -19.61 -32.52 14.46
CA PHE A 238 -18.48 -32.46 13.54
C PHE A 238 -18.97 -32.68 12.09
N ASP A 239 -19.85 -31.81 11.58
CA ASP A 239 -20.18 -31.79 10.17
C ASP A 239 -19.58 -30.53 9.54
N HIS A 240 -18.65 -30.74 8.60
CA HIS A 240 -17.89 -29.73 7.87
C HIS A 240 -18.75 -28.89 6.89
N GLN A 241 -20.03 -28.69 7.19
CA GLN A 241 -21.00 -28.14 6.26
C GLN A 241 -22.09 -27.32 6.99
N ALA A 242 -21.70 -26.27 7.70
CA ALA A 242 -22.62 -25.21 8.08
C ALA A 242 -21.99 -23.84 7.77
N PRO A 243 -22.78 -22.83 7.36
CA PRO A 243 -22.27 -21.49 7.13
C PRO A 243 -21.61 -20.99 8.42
N SER A 244 -20.70 -20.03 8.30
CA SER A 244 -20.15 -19.25 9.41
C SER A 244 -21.26 -18.57 10.22
N GLU A 245 -21.90 -19.31 11.11
CA GLU A 245 -22.94 -18.82 11.99
C GLU A 245 -22.25 -18.46 13.30
N PHE A 246 -22.22 -17.16 13.60
CA PHE A 246 -21.68 -16.65 14.86
C PHE A 246 -22.51 -17.10 16.09
N THR A 247 -23.59 -17.85 15.87
CA THR A 247 -24.51 -18.42 16.85
C THR A 247 -24.15 -19.86 17.24
N ALA A 248 -24.21 -20.13 18.54
CA ALA A 248 -24.02 -21.43 19.17
C ALA A 248 -24.94 -21.54 20.40
N ASN A 249 -25.11 -22.75 20.95
CA ASN A 249 -25.98 -22.97 22.12
C ASN A 249 -25.66 -22.04 23.30
N CYS A 250 -24.39 -21.68 23.47
CA CYS A 250 -23.93 -20.80 24.55
C CYS A 250 -24.39 -19.34 24.38
N ASN A 251 -24.59 -18.83 23.16
CA ASN A 251 -25.02 -17.44 22.89
C ASN A 251 -26.42 -17.34 22.23
N LEU A 252 -27.09 -18.46 22.00
CA LEU A 252 -28.41 -18.55 21.35
C LEU A 252 -29.48 -17.71 22.04
N HIS A 253 -29.38 -17.55 23.36
CA HIS A 253 -30.35 -16.80 24.18
C HIS A 253 -30.06 -15.30 24.27
N CYS A 254 -29.01 -14.82 23.59
CA CYS A 254 -28.57 -13.43 23.70
C CYS A 254 -29.04 -12.53 22.53
N ASP A 255 -29.68 -13.09 21.50
CA ASP A 255 -30.17 -12.38 20.30
C ASP A 255 -29.15 -11.36 19.74
N CYS A 256 -27.95 -11.87 19.43
CA CYS A 256 -26.82 -11.00 19.14
C CYS A 256 -26.93 -10.30 17.79
N ALA A 257 -26.78 -8.97 17.79
CA ALA A 257 -26.73 -8.18 16.57
C ALA A 257 -25.45 -8.47 15.77
N ILE A 258 -25.61 -8.95 14.53
CA ILE A 258 -24.50 -9.25 13.61
C ILE A 258 -23.91 -7.98 12.98
N HIS A 259 -24.64 -6.86 12.98
CA HIS A 259 -24.20 -5.61 12.36
C HIS A 259 -23.23 -4.78 13.22
N SER A 260 -23.01 -5.13 14.49
CA SER A 260 -22.18 -4.34 15.42
C SER A 260 -20.94 -5.12 15.86
N TYR A 261 -19.83 -4.90 15.16
CA TYR A 261 -18.54 -5.50 15.49
C TYR A 261 -17.88 -4.80 16.68
N SER A 262 -17.67 -5.53 17.79
CA SER A 262 -17.03 -5.02 19.00
C SER A 262 -16.18 -6.13 19.65
N PRO A 263 -15.01 -6.46 19.06
CA PRO A 263 -14.25 -7.64 19.41
C PRO A 263 -13.82 -7.65 20.87
N VAL A 264 -13.86 -8.85 21.45
CA VAL A 264 -13.42 -9.12 22.82
C VAL A 264 -12.51 -10.34 22.85
N CYS A 265 -11.51 -10.32 23.71
CA CYS A 265 -10.58 -11.42 23.92
C CYS A 265 -10.98 -12.21 25.15
N GLY A 266 -11.25 -13.50 24.99
CA GLY A 266 -11.53 -14.40 26.09
C GLY A 266 -10.29 -14.84 26.85
N SER A 267 -10.50 -15.27 28.09
CA SER A 267 -9.47 -15.88 28.93
C SER A 267 -8.89 -17.19 28.36
N ASP A 268 -9.55 -17.77 27.36
CA ASP A 268 -9.10 -18.91 26.54
C ASP A 268 -8.20 -18.52 25.35
N GLY A 269 -7.93 -17.22 25.16
CA GLY A 269 -7.15 -16.71 24.04
C GLY A 269 -7.90 -16.67 22.71
N ILE A 270 -9.23 -16.84 22.72
CA ILE A 270 -10.09 -16.77 21.55
C ILE A 270 -10.69 -15.37 21.43
N THR A 271 -10.72 -14.81 20.22
CA THR A 271 -11.40 -13.53 19.95
C THR A 271 -12.85 -13.80 19.56
N TYR A 272 -13.79 -13.11 20.18
CA TYR A 272 -15.22 -13.21 19.85
C TYR A 272 -15.68 -11.94 19.14
N PHE A 273 -16.71 -12.06 18.29
CA PHE A 273 -17.25 -10.94 17.49
C PHE A 273 -17.75 -9.77 18.36
N SER A 274 -18.33 -10.09 19.52
CA SER A 274 -18.85 -9.13 20.50
C SER A 274 -18.95 -9.77 21.89
N PRO A 275 -19.16 -9.00 22.98
CA PRO A 275 -19.46 -9.56 24.30
C PRO A 275 -20.70 -10.47 24.30
N CYS A 276 -21.71 -10.14 23.49
CA CYS A 276 -22.93 -10.96 23.33
C CYS A 276 -22.61 -12.33 22.72
N HIS A 277 -21.80 -12.33 21.67
CA HIS A 277 -21.38 -13.56 20.98
C HIS A 277 -20.48 -14.45 21.86
N ALA A 278 -19.82 -13.87 22.87
CA ALA A 278 -19.12 -14.61 23.93
C ALA A 278 -20.06 -15.11 25.07
N GLY A 279 -21.35 -14.74 25.04
CA GLY A 279 -22.36 -15.15 26.00
C GLY A 279 -22.19 -14.52 27.39
N CYS A 280 -21.66 -13.30 27.47
CA CYS A 280 -21.38 -12.63 28.73
C CYS A 280 -22.61 -11.91 29.31
N HIS A 281 -22.88 -12.13 30.60
CA HIS A 281 -24.04 -11.54 31.28
C HIS A 281 -23.71 -10.38 32.24
N LYS A 282 -22.44 -10.18 32.61
CA LYS A 282 -22.02 -9.18 33.59
C LYS A 282 -20.85 -8.34 33.11
N VAL A 283 -20.82 -7.07 33.50
CA VAL A 283 -19.66 -6.17 33.37
C VAL A 283 -19.16 -5.89 34.78
N THR A 284 -17.88 -6.13 35.05
CA THR A 284 -17.33 -6.02 36.41
C THR A 284 -16.30 -4.92 36.57
N ASN A 285 -15.29 -4.84 35.68
CA ASN A 285 -14.14 -3.98 35.93
C ASN A 285 -13.77 -3.09 34.74
N PHE A 286 -13.38 -1.86 35.08
CA PHE A 286 -12.74 -0.88 34.20
C PHE A 286 -11.23 -0.93 34.44
N LEU A 287 -10.46 -1.30 33.42
CA LEU A 287 -9.01 -1.25 33.44
C LEU A 287 -8.55 -0.08 32.56
N TRP A 288 -7.90 0.91 33.17
CA TRP A 288 -7.32 2.04 32.44
C TRP A 288 -5.83 1.75 32.17
N ASP A 289 -5.47 1.62 30.89
CA ASP A 289 -4.11 1.27 30.45
C ASP A 289 -3.32 2.50 29.95
N GLY A 290 -3.57 3.69 30.50
CA GLY A 290 -2.92 4.92 30.05
C GLY A 290 -3.45 5.51 28.73
N GLN A 291 -4.02 4.66 27.86
CA GLN A 291 -4.56 5.03 26.55
C GLN A 291 -6.00 4.59 26.30
N THR A 292 -6.51 3.53 26.95
CA THR A 292 -7.84 2.93 26.68
C THR A 292 -8.63 2.55 27.93
N THR A 293 -9.95 2.76 27.89
CA THR A 293 -10.97 2.03 28.68
C THR A 293 -10.97 0.57 28.23
N LYS A 294 -10.58 -0.35 29.10
CA LYS A 294 -10.83 -1.78 28.89
C LYS A 294 -11.98 -2.23 29.80
N TYR A 295 -13.05 -2.73 29.20
CA TYR A 295 -14.15 -3.34 29.96
C TYR A 295 -13.90 -4.83 30.12
N ASN A 296 -14.02 -5.31 31.35
CA ASN A 296 -14.00 -6.72 31.68
C ASN A 296 -15.43 -7.24 31.82
N TYR A 297 -15.83 -8.11 30.89
CA TYR A 297 -17.09 -8.81 30.92
C TYR A 297 -16.86 -10.21 31.50
N THR A 298 -17.70 -10.59 32.44
CA THR A 298 -17.58 -11.86 33.19
C THR A 298 -18.86 -12.66 33.05
N ASP A 299 -18.82 -13.92 33.49
CA ASP A 299 -19.97 -14.82 33.41
C ASP A 299 -20.34 -15.10 31.94
N CYS A 300 -19.31 -15.45 31.16
CA CYS A 300 -19.40 -15.72 29.74
C CYS A 300 -19.58 -17.21 29.48
N SER A 301 -20.73 -17.60 28.94
CA SER A 301 -21.12 -18.99 28.69
C SER A 301 -20.32 -19.64 27.56
N CYS A 302 -19.85 -18.88 26.56
CA CYS A 302 -19.09 -19.42 25.43
C CYS A 302 -17.57 -19.48 25.66
N VAL A 303 -17.09 -18.99 26.80
CA VAL A 303 -15.66 -18.89 27.12
C VAL A 303 -15.29 -20.00 28.08
N ALA A 304 -14.42 -20.89 27.63
CA ALA A 304 -13.94 -22.00 28.44
C ALA A 304 -12.80 -21.56 29.36
N VAL A 305 -12.78 -22.09 30.57
CA VAL A 305 -11.67 -21.95 31.52
C VAL A 305 -11.21 -23.35 31.90
N VAL A 306 -9.91 -23.60 31.77
CA VAL A 306 -9.32 -24.85 32.26
C VAL A 306 -9.25 -24.75 33.78
N SER A 307 -10.03 -25.58 34.46
CA SER A 307 -9.98 -25.73 35.91
C SER A 307 -9.29 -27.05 36.26
N VAL A 308 -8.27 -26.97 37.13
CA VAL A 308 -7.58 -28.15 37.65
C VAL A 308 -8.25 -28.55 38.96
N GLU A 309 -9.09 -29.58 38.92
CA GLU A 309 -9.64 -30.16 40.14
C GLU A 309 -8.63 -31.18 40.68
N THR A 310 -8.07 -30.90 41.85
CA THR A 310 -7.21 -31.85 42.56
C THR A 310 -8.07 -32.78 43.39
N ILE A 311 -8.20 -34.04 42.97
CA ILE A 311 -8.86 -35.08 43.77
C ILE A 311 -7.81 -35.68 44.71
N ASN A 312 -7.85 -35.28 45.99
CA ASN A 312 -7.02 -35.88 47.03
C ASN A 312 -7.67 -37.14 47.56
N THR A 313 -7.15 -38.31 47.19
CA THR A 313 -7.46 -39.56 47.91
C THR A 313 -6.32 -39.90 48.87
N LYS A 314 -6.57 -40.80 49.84
CA LYS A 314 -5.57 -41.21 50.84
C LYS A 314 -4.29 -41.86 50.25
N LYS A 315 -4.24 -42.14 48.94
CA LYS A 315 -3.17 -42.92 48.30
C LYS A 315 -2.61 -42.31 47.01
N TYR A 316 -3.30 -41.36 46.38
CA TYR A 316 -2.86 -40.71 45.14
C TYR A 316 -3.43 -39.30 45.03
N ARG A 317 -2.72 -38.44 44.28
CA ARG A 317 -3.19 -37.12 43.84
C ARG A 317 -3.46 -37.21 42.33
N ILE A 318 -4.72 -37.07 41.91
CA ILE A 318 -5.07 -36.97 40.48
C ILE A 318 -5.42 -35.51 40.21
N GLU A 319 -4.76 -34.93 39.22
CA GLU A 319 -5.13 -33.64 38.65
C GLU A 319 -5.98 -33.91 37.40
N GLU A 320 -7.29 -33.75 37.51
CA GLU A 320 -8.18 -33.80 36.35
C GLU A 320 -8.40 -32.38 35.83
N GLN A 321 -8.09 -32.15 34.56
CA GLN A 321 -8.43 -30.92 33.87
C GLN A 321 -9.87 -31.02 33.38
N LYS A 322 -10.78 -30.25 33.99
CA LYS A 322 -12.14 -30.07 33.48
C LYS A 322 -12.28 -28.69 32.85
N LEU A 323 -12.88 -28.67 31.66
CA LEU A 323 -13.37 -27.42 31.06
C LEU A 323 -14.57 -26.94 31.87
N ARG A 324 -14.46 -25.74 32.43
CA ARG A 324 -15.56 -25.04 33.08
C ARG A 324 -15.89 -23.79 32.29
N TYR A 325 -17.16 -23.60 31.95
CA TYR A 325 -17.65 -22.38 31.32
C TYR A 325 -17.99 -21.31 32.35
N GLY A 326 -17.96 -20.04 31.96
CA GLY A 326 -18.04 -18.89 32.87
C GLY A 326 -16.73 -18.10 32.94
N GLY A 327 -15.94 -18.12 31.87
CA GLY A 327 -14.75 -17.27 31.74
C GLY A 327 -15.09 -15.78 31.67
N HIS A 328 -14.06 -15.00 31.39
CA HIS A 328 -14.17 -13.57 31.22
C HIS A 328 -13.57 -13.15 29.89
N VAL A 329 -14.05 -12.03 29.35
CA VAL A 329 -13.52 -11.41 28.15
C VAL A 329 -13.16 -9.95 28.41
N ILE A 330 -12.11 -9.49 27.77
CA ILE A 330 -11.65 -8.11 27.83
C ILE A 330 -11.85 -7.47 26.46
N THR A 331 -12.25 -6.20 26.41
CA THR A 331 -12.39 -5.46 25.15
C THR A 331 -11.11 -5.43 24.33
N GLY A 332 -11.27 -5.60 23.01
CA GLY A 332 -10.17 -5.66 22.05
C GLY A 332 -9.94 -7.09 21.55
N LYS A 333 -9.15 -7.20 20.49
CA LYS A 333 -8.69 -8.50 19.96
C LYS A 333 -7.63 -9.09 20.88
N CYS A 334 -7.49 -10.41 20.91
CA CYS A 334 -6.42 -11.04 21.67
C CYS A 334 -5.04 -10.58 21.16
N HIS A 335 -4.12 -10.34 22.10
CA HIS A 335 -2.74 -9.98 21.77
C HIS A 335 -2.07 -11.13 21.00
N ARG A 336 -1.27 -10.78 20.00
CA ARG A 336 -0.49 -11.74 19.22
C ARG A 336 0.98 -11.39 19.41
N ASP A 337 1.72 -12.27 20.07
CA ASP A 337 3.17 -12.22 20.06
C ASP A 337 3.69 -12.65 18.69
N CYS A 338 3.65 -11.70 17.75
CA CYS A 338 4.11 -11.92 16.40
C CYS A 338 5.55 -11.43 16.24
N GLY A 339 6.51 -12.32 16.50
CA GLY A 339 7.93 -12.07 16.23
C GLY A 339 8.27 -11.93 14.74
N THR A 340 7.32 -12.17 13.83
CA THR A 340 7.55 -12.13 12.38
C THR A 340 7.29 -10.76 11.73
N LEU A 341 6.84 -9.74 12.50
CA LEU A 341 6.64 -8.39 11.98
C LEU A 341 7.96 -7.76 11.48
N ALA A 342 8.99 -7.75 12.32
CA ALA A 342 10.30 -7.20 11.96
C ALA A 342 10.92 -7.89 10.72
N PRO A 343 11.01 -9.23 10.64
CA PRO A 343 11.54 -9.87 9.44
C PRO A 343 10.65 -9.65 8.21
N PHE A 344 9.32 -9.53 8.36
CA PHE A 344 8.45 -9.14 7.24
C PHE A 344 8.81 -7.74 6.71
N LEU A 345 9.01 -6.76 7.58
CA LEU A 345 9.40 -5.39 7.17
C LEU A 345 10.79 -5.33 6.52
N VAL A 346 11.75 -6.13 7.00
CA VAL A 346 13.08 -6.25 6.38
C VAL A 346 12.95 -6.90 4.99
N PHE A 347 12.14 -7.94 4.86
CA PHE A 347 11.94 -8.60 3.59
C PHE A 347 11.21 -7.69 2.58
N LEU A 348 10.20 -6.96 3.06
CA LEU A 348 9.51 -5.90 2.32
C LEU A 348 10.48 -4.83 1.80
N PHE A 349 11.43 -4.39 2.63
CA PHE A 349 12.49 -3.46 2.24
C PHE A 349 13.34 -4.02 1.10
N ILE A 350 13.80 -5.27 1.21
CA ILE A 350 14.66 -5.90 0.20
C ILE A 350 13.93 -6.04 -1.15
N VAL A 351 12.68 -6.52 -1.12
CA VAL A 351 11.88 -6.70 -2.34
C VAL A 351 11.69 -5.37 -3.05
N THR A 352 11.20 -4.35 -2.33
CA THR A 352 10.96 -3.03 -2.89
C THR A 352 12.26 -2.36 -3.39
N PHE A 353 13.37 -2.56 -2.69
CA PHE A 353 14.68 -2.08 -3.12
C PHE A 353 15.12 -2.71 -4.45
N ILE A 354 14.99 -4.04 -4.61
CA ILE A 354 15.34 -4.76 -5.84
C ILE A 354 14.43 -4.31 -6.99
N THR A 355 13.12 -4.23 -6.77
CA THR A 355 12.16 -3.75 -7.78
C THR A 355 12.53 -2.35 -8.27
N CYS A 356 12.81 -1.42 -7.34
CA CYS A 356 13.19 -0.06 -7.71
C CYS A 356 14.55 0.05 -8.41
N CYS A 357 15.45 -0.94 -8.27
CA CYS A 357 16.70 -0.99 -9.05
C CYS A 357 16.47 -1.16 -10.55
N ALA A 358 15.33 -1.74 -10.98
CA ALA A 358 15.00 -1.96 -12.39
C ALA A 358 14.52 -0.68 -13.11
N GLN A 359 14.04 0.32 -12.38
CA GLN A 359 13.37 1.49 -12.98
C GLN A 359 14.30 2.28 -13.91
N VAL A 360 15.53 2.59 -13.48
CA VAL A 360 16.46 3.38 -14.31
C VAL A 360 16.90 2.61 -15.56
N PRO A 361 17.29 1.33 -15.47
CA PRO A 361 17.52 0.49 -16.64
C PRO A 361 16.35 0.40 -17.61
N ALA A 362 15.13 0.18 -17.12
CA ALA A 362 13.94 0.08 -17.96
C ALA A 362 13.70 1.38 -18.75
N MET A 363 13.78 2.53 -18.08
CA MET A 363 13.64 3.84 -18.71
C MET A 363 14.73 4.11 -19.76
N MET A 364 15.97 3.72 -19.47
CA MET A 364 17.09 3.86 -20.41
C MET A 364 16.90 3.00 -21.66
N VAL A 365 16.35 1.78 -21.51
CA VAL A 365 16.00 0.92 -22.65
C VAL A 365 14.93 1.60 -23.50
N THR A 366 13.82 2.07 -22.90
CA THR A 366 12.76 2.79 -23.64
C THR A 366 13.33 3.95 -24.46
N LEU A 367 14.16 4.81 -23.86
CA LEU A 367 14.72 5.99 -24.53
C LEU A 367 15.73 5.65 -25.64
N ARG A 368 16.44 4.52 -25.52
CA ARG A 368 17.41 4.06 -26.53
C ARG A 368 16.75 3.26 -27.65
N SER A 369 15.59 2.64 -27.40
CA SER A 369 14.82 1.87 -28.39
C SER A 369 14.05 2.73 -29.39
N VAL A 370 13.91 4.04 -29.13
CA VAL A 370 13.09 4.97 -29.92
C VAL A 370 13.93 6.14 -30.44
N LYS A 371 13.58 6.66 -31.63
CA LYS A 371 14.25 7.82 -32.24
C LYS A 371 14.16 9.04 -31.34
N LYS A 372 15.18 9.91 -31.36
CA LYS A 372 15.28 11.09 -30.46
C LYS A 372 14.02 11.98 -30.48
N GLU A 373 13.43 12.14 -31.66
CA GLU A 373 12.23 12.96 -31.90
C GLU A 373 10.94 12.34 -31.32
N GLU A 374 10.90 11.01 -31.17
CA GLU A 374 9.72 10.25 -30.74
C GLU A 374 9.78 9.89 -29.23
N ARG A 375 10.88 10.16 -28.52
CA ARG A 375 11.08 9.80 -27.11
C ARG A 375 10.01 10.33 -26.14
N PRO A 376 9.63 11.63 -26.17
CA PRO A 376 8.62 12.15 -25.26
C PRO A 376 7.25 11.53 -25.53
N PHE A 377 6.95 11.29 -26.80
CA PHE A 377 5.72 10.63 -27.23
C PHE A 377 5.68 9.17 -26.77
N ALA A 378 6.79 8.44 -26.89
CA ALA A 378 6.95 7.08 -26.38
C ALA A 378 6.73 6.99 -24.88
N LEU A 379 7.33 7.88 -24.08
CA LEU A 379 7.08 7.94 -22.64
C LEU A 379 5.60 8.24 -22.31
N GLY A 380 4.96 9.10 -23.10
CA GLY A 380 3.53 9.38 -22.98
C GLY A 380 2.66 8.15 -23.25
N ILE A 381 2.90 7.43 -24.34
CA ILE A 381 2.19 6.19 -24.67
C ILE A 381 2.45 5.11 -23.62
N GLN A 382 3.69 4.99 -23.14
CA GLN A 382 4.04 4.06 -22.07
C GLN A 382 3.24 4.37 -20.78
N PHE A 383 3.06 5.64 -20.42
CA PHE A 383 2.21 6.04 -19.29
C PHE A 383 0.73 5.71 -19.51
N VAL A 384 0.22 5.89 -20.74
CA VAL A 384 -1.15 5.46 -21.08
C VAL A 384 -1.30 3.95 -20.88
N LEU A 385 -0.35 3.14 -21.37
CA LEU A 385 -0.34 1.69 -21.16
C LEU A 385 -0.32 1.32 -19.67
N PHE A 386 0.46 2.03 -18.86
CA PHE A 386 0.49 1.82 -17.41
C PHE A 386 -0.87 2.04 -16.76
N ARG A 387 -1.59 3.08 -17.17
CA ARG A 387 -2.94 3.38 -16.63
C ARG A 387 -4.00 2.42 -17.16
N THR A 388 -4.01 2.11 -18.46
CA THR A 388 -5.08 1.31 -19.07
C THR A 388 -4.94 -0.19 -18.86
N LEU A 389 -3.72 -0.71 -18.74
CA LEU A 389 -3.51 -2.15 -18.50
C LEU A 389 -3.18 -2.45 -17.05
N GLY A 390 -2.52 -1.52 -16.35
CA GLY A 390 -2.11 -1.72 -14.97
C GLY A 390 -3.24 -1.61 -13.95
N GLU A 391 -4.20 -0.69 -14.15
CA GLU A 391 -5.30 -0.47 -13.20
C GLU A 391 -6.48 -1.45 -13.41
N TYR A 392 -6.70 -1.94 -14.63
CA TYR A 392 -7.82 -2.85 -14.93
C TYR A 392 -7.55 -4.32 -14.56
N CYS A 393 -6.29 -4.66 -14.23
CA CYS A 393 -5.88 -6.00 -13.85
C CYS A 393 -5.80 -6.19 -12.32
N LEU A 394 -6.09 -5.14 -11.56
CA LEU A 394 -6.27 -5.10 -10.10
C LEU A 394 -7.76 -5.02 -9.78
#